data_AF-A0A941J0D5-F1
#
_entry.id   AF-A0A941J0D5-F1
#
_cell.length_a   1.000
_cell.length_b   1.000
_cell.length_c   1.000
_cell.angle_alpha   90.00
_cell.angle_beta   90.00
_cell.angle_gamma   90.00
#
_symmetry.space_group_name_H-M   'P 1'
#
loop_
_entity.id
_entity.type
_entity.pdbx_description
1 polymer ?
#
loop_
_entity_poly.entity_id
_entity_poly.type
_entity_poly.pdbx_seq_one_letter_code
_entity_poly.pdbx_strand_id
1 'polypeptide(L)'
;MAPDLWRVEREAHPIAQAIAAHCGRTGDRIALLHTRVGLAPADVPSRPFDLPEPDARFAAVYYPWLTVTDSDGSRRLVPATGHVSGLCGRVDAEQGVHTAPVSALVGVLEHERELTYEERELLAGRGVNCLRPRAFPERSIWVSDARTLSLEPDWTQLGVRRLVSHARASLERGTRWTTTEPDPDRARALIRRSATTFLTDLWRQGALHGWTADEAFRVVCDDRNNTPEGMARGRVNLDVGLAAVRPAEFIDFRVQQPIGHTPA
;
A
#
# COMPACT_ATOMS: atom_id res chain seq x y z
N MET A 1 1.21 -11.57 -4.54
CA MET A 1 1.64 -12.21 -3.27
C MET A 1 2.82 -13.11 -3.57
N ALA A 2 3.92 -13.03 -2.81
CA ALA A 2 5.01 -13.99 -2.96
C ALA A 2 4.62 -15.37 -2.41
N PRO A 3 5.04 -16.46 -3.06
CA PRO A 3 5.02 -17.79 -2.44
C PRO A 3 5.96 -17.80 -1.23
N ASP A 4 6.00 -18.89 -0.47
CA ASP A 4 7.02 -19.10 0.56
C ASP A 4 8.43 -18.92 -0.05
N LEU A 5 9.06 -17.78 0.28
CA LEU A 5 10.35 -17.36 -0.26
C LEU A 5 11.50 -18.19 0.30
N TRP A 6 11.31 -18.81 1.45
CA TRP A 6 12.36 -19.38 2.27
C TRP A 6 12.44 -20.91 2.16
N ARG A 7 11.71 -21.52 1.22
CA ARG A 7 11.88 -22.94 0.85
C ARG A 7 13.31 -23.28 0.48
N VAL A 8 13.99 -22.35 -0.20
CA VAL A 8 15.41 -22.43 -0.53
C VAL A 8 16.06 -21.13 -0.11
N GLU A 9 16.75 -21.12 1.04
CA GLU A 9 17.19 -19.91 1.73
C GLU A 9 18.01 -18.95 0.83
N ARG A 10 18.93 -19.49 0.02
CA ARG A 10 19.77 -18.69 -0.90
C ARG A 10 18.98 -18.00 -2.01
N GLU A 11 17.76 -18.44 -2.31
CA GLU A 11 16.93 -17.91 -3.40
C GLU A 11 15.94 -16.84 -2.90
N ALA A 12 15.71 -16.75 -1.59
CA ALA A 12 14.73 -15.84 -0.99
C ALA A 12 14.94 -14.38 -1.41
N HIS A 13 16.19 -13.90 -1.32
CA HIS A 13 16.54 -12.52 -1.65
C HIS A 13 16.39 -12.22 -3.16
N PRO A 14 17.01 -12.99 -4.08
CA PRO A 14 16.81 -12.79 -5.52
C PRO A 14 15.34 -12.84 -5.96
N ILE A 15 14.54 -13.75 -5.40
CA ILE A 15 13.11 -13.87 -5.74
C ILE A 15 12.35 -12.64 -5.24
N ALA A 16 12.57 -12.21 -3.99
CA ALA A 16 11.93 -11.01 -3.44
C ALA A 16 12.25 -9.76 -4.27
N GLN A 17 13.52 -9.58 -4.65
CA GLN A 17 13.98 -8.50 -5.51
C GLN A 17 13.34 -8.56 -6.90
N ALA A 18 13.28 -9.74 -7.53
CA ALA A 18 12.66 -9.91 -8.84
C ALA A 18 11.16 -9.57 -8.82
N ILE A 19 10.44 -9.99 -7.78
CA ILE A 19 9.01 -9.66 -7.59
C ILE A 19 8.84 -8.15 -7.39
N ALA A 20 9.61 -7.53 -6.49
CA ALA A 20 9.52 -6.10 -6.22
C ALA A 20 9.87 -5.25 -7.45
N ALA A 21 10.93 -5.62 -8.19
CA ALA A 21 11.32 -4.95 -9.42
C ALA A 21 10.26 -5.09 -10.52
N HIS A 22 9.58 -6.24 -10.60
CA HIS A 22 8.44 -6.41 -11.49
C HIS A 22 7.30 -5.46 -11.14
N CYS A 23 6.94 -5.37 -9.85
CA CYS A 23 5.96 -4.41 -9.36
C CYS A 23 6.37 -2.95 -9.66
N GLY A 24 7.65 -2.62 -9.47
CA GLY A 24 8.24 -1.32 -9.78
C GLY A 24 8.10 -0.91 -11.24
N ARG A 25 8.37 -1.85 -12.16
CA ARG A 25 8.27 -1.61 -13.61
C ARG A 25 6.82 -1.45 -14.09
N THR A 26 5.88 -2.27 -13.61
CA THR A 26 4.50 -2.21 -14.08
C THR A 26 3.68 -1.12 -13.38
N GLY A 27 4.00 -0.80 -12.12
CA GLY A 27 3.39 0.30 -11.36
C GLY A 27 1.95 0.08 -10.87
N ASP A 28 1.33 -1.04 -11.24
CA ASP A 28 -0.08 -1.39 -11.02
C ASP A 28 -0.30 -2.52 -10.00
N ARG A 29 0.77 -3.00 -9.35
CA ARG A 29 0.75 -4.16 -8.45
C ARG A 29 1.76 -3.99 -7.31
N ILE A 30 1.55 -4.75 -6.23
CA ILE A 30 2.37 -4.66 -5.01
C ILE A 30 2.89 -6.04 -4.62
N ALA A 31 4.16 -6.09 -4.23
CA ALA A 31 4.84 -7.23 -3.67
C ALA A 31 4.52 -7.35 -2.17
N LEU A 32 3.69 -8.34 -1.82
CA LEU A 32 3.52 -8.75 -0.42
C LEU A 32 4.57 -9.83 -0.13
N LEU A 33 5.49 -9.53 0.79
CA LEU A 33 6.66 -10.32 1.16
C LEU A 33 6.61 -10.67 2.66
N HIS A 34 7.49 -11.56 3.11
CA HIS A 34 7.58 -12.00 4.51
C HIS A 34 9.01 -12.36 4.89
N THR A 35 9.32 -12.24 6.17
CA THR A 35 10.63 -12.62 6.74
C THR A 35 10.79 -14.14 6.80
N ARG A 36 12.00 -14.62 7.12
CA ARG A 36 12.24 -16.04 7.38
C ARG A 36 11.52 -16.49 8.65
N VAL A 37 11.05 -17.75 8.67
CA VAL A 37 10.57 -18.40 9.89
C VAL A 37 11.71 -18.49 10.93
N GLY A 38 11.37 -18.29 12.20
CA GLY A 38 12.28 -18.34 13.34
C GLY A 38 13.24 -17.15 13.43
N LEU A 39 13.12 -16.14 12.56
CA LEU A 39 14.00 -14.98 12.57
C LEU A 39 13.66 -14.10 13.77
N ALA A 40 14.64 -13.82 14.63
CA ALA A 40 14.44 -12.89 15.74
C ALA A 40 14.29 -11.44 15.21
N PRO A 41 13.52 -10.56 15.88
CA PRO A 41 13.31 -9.19 15.43
C PRO A 41 14.59 -8.42 15.35
N ALA A 42 15.50 -8.62 16.31
CA ALA A 42 16.81 -7.99 16.30
C ALA A 42 17.55 -8.24 14.98
N ASP A 43 17.42 -9.45 14.42
CA ASP A 43 18.10 -9.93 13.23
C ASP A 43 17.40 -9.55 11.91
N VAL A 44 16.20 -8.97 11.96
CA VAL A 44 15.56 -8.44 10.75
C VAL A 44 16.44 -7.31 10.19
N PRO A 45 16.87 -7.34 8.92
CA PRO A 45 17.71 -6.28 8.37
C PRO A 45 17.04 -4.91 8.46
N SER A 46 17.85 -3.85 8.62
CA SER A 46 17.33 -2.48 8.59
C SER A 46 16.64 -2.13 7.26
N ARG A 47 17.09 -2.77 6.18
CA ARG A 47 16.51 -2.69 4.84
C ARG A 47 16.18 -4.11 4.34
N PRO A 48 14.98 -4.64 4.61
CA PRO A 48 14.60 -5.98 4.18
C PRO A 48 14.80 -6.17 2.66
N PHE A 49 15.53 -7.22 2.28
CA PHE A 49 15.83 -7.59 0.89
C PHE A 49 16.66 -6.57 0.07
N ASP A 50 17.21 -5.52 0.71
CA ASP A 50 18.04 -4.50 0.07
C ASP A 50 17.41 -3.90 -1.20
N LEU A 51 16.09 -3.68 -1.19
CA LEU A 51 15.37 -3.17 -2.35
C LEU A 51 15.78 -1.73 -2.67
N PRO A 52 16.06 -1.39 -3.94
CA PRO A 52 16.25 0.00 -4.34
C PRO A 52 14.94 0.78 -4.19
N GLU A 53 15.01 2.08 -3.95
CA GLU A 53 13.84 2.92 -3.62
C GLU A 53 12.67 2.81 -4.63
N PRO A 54 12.91 2.77 -5.97
CA PRO A 54 11.84 2.60 -6.96
C PRO A 54 11.05 1.30 -6.84
N ASP A 55 11.64 0.26 -6.23
CA ASP A 55 11.02 -1.05 -6.02
C ASP A 55 10.45 -1.15 -4.59
N ALA A 56 11.13 -0.56 -3.61
CA ALA A 56 10.74 -0.53 -2.21
C ALA A 56 9.34 0.10 -2.00
N ARG A 57 9.01 1.13 -2.77
CA ARG A 57 7.67 1.74 -2.80
C ARG A 57 6.55 0.78 -3.19
N PHE A 58 6.86 -0.35 -3.82
CA PHE A 58 5.89 -1.38 -4.21
C PHE A 58 6.03 -2.67 -3.41
N ALA A 59 6.76 -2.67 -2.30
CA ALA A 59 6.95 -3.85 -1.46
C ALA A 59 6.47 -3.59 -0.03
N ALA A 60 5.76 -4.55 0.55
CA ALA A 60 5.38 -4.56 1.95
C ALA A 60 5.77 -5.91 2.56
N VAL A 61 6.48 -5.87 3.69
CA VAL A 61 6.96 -7.07 4.39
C VAL A 61 6.13 -7.30 5.64
N TYR A 62 5.79 -8.56 5.92
CA TYR A 62 5.01 -8.95 7.09
C TYR A 62 5.78 -9.91 8.00
N TYR A 63 5.55 -9.76 9.31
CA TYR A 63 6.14 -10.54 10.40
C TYR A 63 5.08 -10.72 11.51
N PRO A 64 4.95 -11.89 12.19
CA PRO A 64 5.64 -13.17 11.99
C PRO A 64 4.91 -14.06 10.97
N TRP A 65 5.29 -15.34 10.87
CA TRP A 65 4.48 -16.37 10.21
C TRP A 65 3.21 -16.70 11.00
N LEU A 66 2.29 -17.41 10.37
CA LEU A 66 0.97 -17.74 10.89
C LEU A 66 0.75 -19.24 10.95
N THR A 67 0.10 -19.72 12.00
CA THR A 67 -0.38 -21.10 12.10
C THR A 67 -1.83 -21.16 11.67
N VAL A 68 -2.15 -22.07 10.74
CA VAL A 68 -3.49 -22.29 10.21
C VAL A 68 -3.87 -23.76 10.27
N THR A 69 -5.16 -24.05 10.12
CA THR A 69 -5.67 -25.41 9.90
C THR A 69 -5.58 -25.74 8.40
N ASP A 70 -4.90 -26.82 8.05
CA ASP A 70 -4.87 -27.34 6.68
C ASP A 70 -6.15 -28.14 6.38
N SER A 71 -6.34 -28.49 5.11
CA SER A 71 -7.48 -29.26 4.60
C SER A 71 -7.69 -30.63 5.25
N ASP A 72 -6.62 -31.23 5.79
CA ASP A 72 -6.66 -32.50 6.54
C ASP A 72 -6.89 -32.30 8.05
N GLY A 73 -7.08 -31.06 8.51
CA GLY A 73 -7.25 -30.71 9.92
C GLY A 73 -5.93 -30.54 10.69
N SER A 74 -4.78 -30.78 10.06
CA SER A 74 -3.47 -30.57 10.69
C SER A 74 -3.14 -29.09 10.86
N ARG A 75 -2.26 -28.76 11.81
CA ARG A 75 -1.75 -27.39 11.97
C ARG A 75 -0.55 -27.20 11.04
N ARG A 76 -0.57 -26.16 10.22
CA ARG A 76 0.52 -25.78 9.32
C ARG A 76 0.97 -24.35 9.54
N LEU A 77 2.29 -24.15 9.58
CA LEU A 77 2.89 -22.82 9.59
C LEU A 77 3.03 -22.29 8.17
N VAL A 78 2.58 -21.06 7.92
CA VAL A 78 2.53 -20.44 6.60
C VAL A 78 2.97 -18.98 6.65
N PRO A 79 3.52 -18.43 5.56
CA PRO A 79 3.78 -17.01 5.49
C PRO A 79 2.47 -16.22 5.50
N ALA A 80 2.51 -15.02 6.09
CA ALA A 80 1.33 -14.18 6.25
C ALA A 80 0.80 -13.58 4.94
N THR A 81 1.61 -13.55 3.89
CA THR A 81 1.31 -12.91 2.59
C THR A 81 0.00 -13.42 2.00
N GLY A 82 -0.30 -14.72 2.19
CA GLY A 82 -1.59 -15.39 1.95
C GLY A 82 -2.79 -14.59 2.45
N HIS A 83 -2.85 -14.53 3.77
CA HIS A 83 -3.95 -13.96 4.54
C HIS A 83 -4.04 -12.45 4.35
N VAL A 84 -2.90 -11.76 4.30
CA VAL A 84 -2.84 -10.33 4.03
C VAL A 84 -3.41 -9.99 2.65
N SER A 85 -3.15 -10.80 1.62
CA SER A 85 -3.74 -10.58 0.30
C SER A 85 -5.27 -10.68 0.34
N GLY A 86 -5.80 -11.65 1.09
CA GLY A 86 -7.25 -11.77 1.31
C GLY A 86 -7.81 -10.58 2.09
N LEU A 87 -7.09 -10.12 3.13
CA LEU A 87 -7.43 -8.93 3.89
C LEU A 87 -7.48 -7.68 3.00
N CYS A 88 -6.48 -7.49 2.14
CA CYS A 88 -6.43 -6.40 1.16
C CYS A 88 -7.69 -6.40 0.28
N GLY A 89 -8.09 -7.56 -0.25
CA GLY A 89 -9.31 -7.68 -1.06
C GLY A 89 -10.59 -7.38 -0.28
N ARG A 90 -10.67 -7.85 0.97
CA ARG A 90 -11.81 -7.58 1.85
C ARG A 90 -11.94 -6.09 2.19
N VAL A 91 -10.85 -5.45 2.61
CA VAL A 91 -10.82 -4.02 2.92
C VAL A 91 -11.15 -3.18 1.69
N ASP A 92 -10.67 -3.56 0.51
CA ASP A 92 -10.99 -2.84 -0.73
C ASP A 92 -12.48 -2.89 -1.06
N ALA A 93 -13.12 -4.05 -0.85
CA ALA A 93 -14.53 -4.23 -1.09
C ALA A 93 -15.41 -3.50 -0.05
N GLU A 94 -14.99 -3.49 1.21
CA GLU A 94 -15.78 -2.94 2.34
C GLU A 94 -15.57 -1.43 2.53
N GLN A 95 -14.34 -0.94 2.33
CA GLN A 95 -13.90 0.41 2.73
C GLN A 95 -13.14 1.16 1.62
N GLY A 96 -12.91 0.52 0.47
CA GLY A 96 -12.19 1.10 -0.65
C GLY A 96 -10.66 0.98 -0.56
N VAL A 97 -10.03 1.03 -1.73
CA VAL A 97 -8.59 0.74 -1.94
C VAL A 97 -7.61 1.71 -1.27
N HIS A 98 -8.09 2.91 -0.93
CA HIS A 98 -7.33 3.93 -0.21
C HIS A 98 -7.11 3.58 1.27
N THR A 99 -7.96 2.73 1.82
CA THR A 99 -7.91 2.32 3.22
C THR A 99 -6.73 1.38 3.46
N ALA A 100 -6.00 1.64 4.56
CA ALA A 100 -4.93 0.78 5.01
C ALA A 100 -5.49 -0.60 5.43
N PRO A 101 -4.94 -1.73 4.94
CA PRO A 101 -5.40 -3.07 5.29
C PRO A 101 -4.97 -3.49 6.71
N VAL A 102 -5.59 -2.88 7.72
CA VAL A 102 -5.34 -3.09 9.16
C VAL A 102 -6.62 -3.67 9.79
N SER A 103 -6.66 -4.99 9.96
CA SER A 103 -7.83 -5.70 10.51
C SER A 103 -7.46 -7.11 10.96
N ALA A 104 -8.44 -7.83 11.51
CA ALA A 104 -8.34 -9.25 11.82
C ALA A 104 -8.14 -10.10 10.55
N LEU A 105 -7.25 -11.08 10.64
CA LEU A 105 -7.09 -12.13 9.66
C LEU A 105 -8.11 -13.25 9.91
N VAL A 106 -8.59 -13.85 8.84
CA VAL A 106 -9.58 -14.95 8.87
C VAL A 106 -8.85 -16.29 8.75
N GLY A 107 -9.28 -17.29 9.52
CA GLY A 107 -8.73 -18.66 9.43
C GLY A 107 -7.34 -18.84 10.06
N VAL A 108 -6.91 -17.88 10.87
CA VAL A 108 -5.62 -17.92 11.58
C VAL A 108 -5.85 -18.39 13.00
N LEU A 109 -5.12 -19.43 13.41
CA LEU A 109 -5.17 -19.93 14.78
C LEU A 109 -4.25 -19.11 15.68
N GLU A 110 -2.99 -18.99 15.27
CA GLU A 110 -1.91 -18.43 16.07
C GLU A 110 -0.91 -17.73 15.14
N HIS A 111 -0.07 -16.91 15.74
CA HIS A 111 1.09 -16.31 15.09
C HIS A 111 2.34 -16.98 15.66
N GLU A 112 3.40 -17.06 14.87
CA GLU A 112 4.62 -17.80 15.23
C GLU A 112 5.23 -17.35 16.55
N ARG A 113 5.13 -16.05 16.85
CA ARG A 113 5.75 -15.43 18.03
C ARG A 113 5.10 -14.13 18.40
N GLU A 114 4.81 -13.97 19.69
CA GLU A 114 4.34 -12.71 20.26
C GLU A 114 5.47 -11.69 20.33
N LEU A 115 5.17 -10.47 19.89
CA LEU A 115 6.11 -9.36 19.86
C LEU A 115 5.90 -8.48 21.08
N THR A 116 6.99 -8.12 21.74
CA THR A 116 7.03 -7.03 22.73
C THR A 116 6.76 -5.67 22.08
N TYR A 117 6.62 -4.62 22.89
CA TYR A 117 6.43 -3.27 22.36
C TYR A 117 7.67 -2.80 21.60
N GLU A 118 8.84 -3.02 22.19
CA GLU A 118 10.14 -2.61 21.68
C GLU A 118 10.47 -3.32 20.37
N GLU A 119 10.16 -4.61 20.25
CA GLU A 119 10.33 -5.35 19.00
C GLU A 119 9.42 -4.82 17.89
N ARG A 120 8.18 -4.41 18.21
CA ARG A 120 7.29 -3.82 17.21
C ARG A 120 7.79 -2.46 16.75
N GLU A 121 8.26 -1.61 17.66
CA GLU A 121 8.86 -0.32 17.29
C GLU A 121 10.10 -0.50 16.41
N LEU A 122 10.97 -1.45 16.77
CA LEU A 122 12.13 -1.81 15.97
C LEU A 122 11.74 -2.23 14.55
N LEU A 123 10.76 -3.12 14.41
CA LEU A 123 10.27 -3.61 13.12
C LEU A 123 9.57 -2.50 12.32
N ALA A 124 8.78 -1.66 12.97
CA ALA A 124 8.13 -0.51 12.34
C ALA A 124 9.16 0.50 11.80
N GLY A 125 10.25 0.75 12.55
CA GLY A 125 11.37 1.57 12.10
C GLY A 125 12.11 0.99 10.87
N ARG A 126 11.89 -0.29 10.55
CA ARG A 126 12.43 -0.98 9.37
C ARG A 126 11.37 -1.19 8.27
N GLY A 127 10.18 -0.59 8.42
CA GLY A 127 9.07 -0.73 7.48
C GLY A 127 8.41 -2.10 7.47
N VAL A 128 8.62 -2.94 8.51
CA VAL A 128 8.05 -4.29 8.60
C VAL A 128 6.72 -4.26 9.35
N ASN A 129 5.69 -4.79 8.71
CA ASN A 129 4.32 -4.81 9.22
C ASN A 129 4.11 -5.96 10.21
N CYS A 130 3.71 -5.62 11.43
CA CYS A 130 3.58 -6.58 12.51
C CYS A 130 2.17 -7.19 12.59
N LEU A 131 2.12 -8.50 12.79
CA LEU A 131 0.91 -9.24 13.13
C LEU A 131 0.91 -9.53 14.63
N ARG A 132 -0.22 -9.31 15.29
CA ARG A 132 -0.33 -9.50 16.74
C ARG A 132 -1.71 -10.00 17.16
N PRO A 133 -1.81 -10.67 18.30
CA PRO A 133 -3.11 -11.01 18.87
C PRO A 133 -3.80 -9.74 19.36
N ARG A 134 -5.12 -9.70 19.18
CA ARG A 134 -6.02 -8.81 19.94
C ARG A 134 -6.95 -9.68 20.78
N ALA A 135 -7.30 -9.15 21.96
CA ALA A 135 -8.24 -9.82 22.85
C ALA A 135 -9.69 -9.78 22.34
N PHE A 136 -10.00 -8.88 21.38
CA PHE A 136 -11.36 -8.69 20.86
C PHE A 136 -11.35 -8.38 19.36
N PRO A 137 -12.28 -8.95 18.57
CA PRO A 137 -13.26 -9.99 18.91
C PRO A 137 -12.59 -11.38 18.91
N GLU A 138 -12.72 -12.11 20.03
CA GLU A 138 -12.03 -13.38 20.33
C GLU A 138 -10.50 -13.25 20.14
N ARG A 139 -9.68 -14.28 20.45
CA ARG A 139 -8.21 -14.20 20.24
C ARG A 139 -7.88 -14.21 18.74
N SER A 140 -8.15 -13.10 18.05
CA SER A 140 -7.90 -12.93 16.62
C SER A 140 -6.52 -12.33 16.39
N ILE A 141 -5.87 -12.76 15.31
CA ILE A 141 -4.59 -12.18 14.85
C ILE A 141 -4.90 -11.02 13.90
N TRP A 142 -4.32 -9.86 14.17
CA TRP A 142 -4.53 -8.63 13.42
C TRP A 142 -3.26 -8.20 12.71
N VAL A 143 -3.42 -7.66 11.51
CA VAL A 143 -2.42 -6.76 10.92
C VAL A 143 -2.49 -5.43 11.66
N SER A 144 -1.38 -4.97 12.21
CA SER A 144 -1.33 -3.71 12.98
C SER A 144 -0.91 -2.51 12.15
N ASP A 145 -0.10 -2.75 11.14
CA ASP A 145 0.57 -1.74 10.34
C ASP A 145 0.42 -2.09 8.85
N ALA A 146 0.40 -1.06 8.01
CA ALA A 146 0.31 -1.22 6.57
C ALA A 146 1.24 -0.20 5.87
N ARG A 147 2.54 -0.44 6.01
CA ARG A 147 3.63 0.32 5.42
C ARG A 147 4.24 -0.41 4.23
N THR A 148 4.76 0.34 3.28
CA THR A 148 5.71 -0.15 2.28
C THR A 148 7.12 -0.09 2.84
N LEU A 149 8.10 -0.60 2.10
CA LEU A 149 9.53 -0.46 2.41
C LEU A 149 10.12 0.88 1.96
N SER A 150 9.32 1.80 1.42
CA SER A 150 9.80 3.11 0.97
C SER A 150 10.23 3.98 2.14
N LEU A 151 11.36 4.65 1.97
CA LEU A 151 11.81 5.73 2.84
C LEU A 151 11.26 7.09 2.40
N GLU A 152 10.73 7.19 1.18
CA GLU A 152 10.02 8.37 0.68
C GLU A 152 8.68 8.56 1.42
N PRO A 153 8.44 9.72 2.08
CA PRO A 153 7.23 9.96 2.88
C PRO A 153 5.91 9.77 2.11
N ASP A 154 5.91 10.06 0.82
CA ASP A 154 4.72 9.95 -0.03
C ASP A 154 4.33 8.49 -0.30
N TRP A 155 5.25 7.54 -0.12
CA TRP A 155 5.04 6.13 -0.43
C TRP A 155 5.12 5.21 0.78
N THR A 156 5.40 5.73 1.98
CA THR A 156 5.48 4.93 3.20
C THR A 156 4.18 4.16 3.48
N GLN A 157 3.01 4.74 3.18
CA GLN A 157 1.71 4.12 3.48
C GLN A 157 1.24 3.21 2.35
N LEU A 158 0.96 1.94 2.67
CA LEU A 158 0.51 0.95 1.71
C LEU A 158 -0.83 1.33 1.08
N GLY A 159 -1.76 1.92 1.84
CA GLY A 159 -3.05 2.41 1.31
C GLY A 159 -2.88 3.47 0.21
N VAL A 160 -1.99 4.44 0.43
CA VAL A 160 -1.65 5.47 -0.56
C VAL A 160 -1.04 4.83 -1.82
N ARG A 161 -0.08 3.93 -1.66
CA ARG A 161 0.53 3.23 -2.80
C ARG A 161 -0.51 2.47 -3.63
N ARG A 162 -1.41 1.74 -2.96
CA ARG A 162 -2.50 0.97 -3.58
C ARG A 162 -3.49 1.86 -4.31
N LEU A 163 -3.88 2.99 -3.72
CA LEU A 163 -4.75 3.99 -4.34
C LEU A 163 -4.15 4.49 -5.66
N VAL A 164 -2.89 4.90 -5.66
CA VAL A 164 -2.25 5.42 -6.87
C VAL A 164 -2.09 4.32 -7.93
N SER A 165 -1.73 3.10 -7.53
CA SER A 165 -1.67 1.95 -8.46
C SER A 165 -3.04 1.63 -9.06
N HIS A 166 -4.10 1.67 -8.26
CA HIS A 166 -5.47 1.48 -8.72
C HIS A 166 -5.88 2.57 -9.71
N ALA A 167 -5.66 3.84 -9.36
CA ALA A 167 -6.02 4.97 -10.22
C ALA A 167 -5.30 4.91 -11.57
N ARG A 168 -3.99 4.66 -11.56
CA ARG A 168 -3.19 4.48 -12.78
C ARG A 168 -3.74 3.36 -13.65
N ALA A 169 -3.93 2.17 -13.09
CA ALA A 169 -4.39 1.01 -13.85
C ALA A 169 -5.82 1.19 -14.39
N SER A 170 -6.69 1.84 -13.62
CA SER A 170 -8.06 2.15 -14.04
C SER A 170 -8.11 3.17 -15.16
N LEU A 171 -7.29 4.23 -15.09
CA LEU A 171 -7.18 5.22 -16.17
C LEU A 171 -6.58 4.62 -17.44
N GLU A 172 -5.47 3.88 -17.32
CA GLU A 172 -4.83 3.20 -18.46
C GLU A 172 -5.78 2.23 -19.15
N ARG A 173 -6.60 1.47 -18.42
CA ARG A 173 -7.62 0.58 -19.00
C ARG A 173 -8.79 1.36 -19.58
N GLY A 174 -9.28 2.36 -18.86
CA GLY A 174 -10.46 3.17 -19.22
C GLY A 174 -10.25 4.03 -20.47
N THR A 175 -9.00 4.32 -20.84
CA THR A 175 -8.67 5.13 -22.02
C THR A 175 -8.16 4.32 -23.21
N ARG A 176 -8.07 2.98 -23.15
CA ARG A 176 -7.52 2.16 -24.25
C ARG A 176 -8.23 2.31 -25.59
N TRP A 177 -9.53 2.60 -25.58
CA TRP A 177 -10.33 2.80 -26.79
C TRP A 177 -9.79 3.93 -27.67
N THR A 178 -9.05 4.89 -27.11
CA THR A 178 -8.43 6.02 -27.82
C THR A 178 -7.41 5.59 -28.87
N THR A 179 -6.86 4.37 -28.77
CA THR A 179 -6.00 3.77 -29.81
C THR A 179 -6.69 3.63 -31.17
N THR A 180 -8.03 3.73 -31.20
CA THR A 180 -8.85 3.64 -32.41
C THR A 180 -9.58 4.94 -32.74
N GLU A 181 -9.37 6.03 -31.98
CA GLU A 181 -10.01 7.33 -32.23
C GLU A 181 -9.22 8.09 -33.31
N PRO A 182 -9.83 8.41 -34.48
CA PRO A 182 -9.14 9.07 -35.58
C PRO A 182 -8.84 10.55 -35.34
N ASP A 183 -9.61 11.23 -34.46
CA ASP A 183 -9.43 12.64 -34.15
C ASP A 183 -8.67 12.81 -32.82
N PRO A 184 -7.40 13.29 -32.86
CA PRO A 184 -6.59 13.41 -31.66
C PRO A 184 -7.07 14.47 -30.67
N ASP A 185 -7.73 15.53 -31.13
CA ASP A 185 -8.27 16.58 -30.26
C ASP A 185 -9.54 16.08 -29.55
N ARG A 186 -10.38 15.34 -30.27
CA ARG A 186 -11.50 14.61 -29.68
C ARG A 186 -11.02 13.55 -28.67
N ALA A 187 -9.98 12.79 -28.99
CA ALA A 187 -9.40 11.80 -28.09
C ALA A 187 -8.96 12.44 -26.77
N ARG A 188 -8.22 13.55 -26.83
CA ARG A 188 -7.79 14.31 -25.65
C ARG A 188 -8.97 14.79 -24.80
N ALA A 189 -9.97 15.42 -25.43
CA ALA A 189 -11.14 15.94 -24.72
C ALA A 189 -11.90 14.83 -23.97
N LEU A 190 -12.06 13.67 -24.61
CA LEU A 190 -12.70 12.51 -24.02
C LEU A 190 -11.85 11.86 -22.91
N ILE A 191 -10.54 11.70 -23.12
CA ILE A 191 -9.61 11.22 -22.08
C ILE A 191 -9.71 12.10 -20.83
N ARG A 192 -9.61 13.43 -21.01
CA ARG A 192 -9.69 14.38 -19.91
C ARG A 192 -11.01 14.24 -19.16
N ARG A 193 -12.13 14.20 -19.89
CA ARG A 193 -13.47 14.04 -19.30
C ARG A 193 -13.59 12.74 -18.52
N SER A 194 -13.19 11.60 -19.10
CA SER A 194 -13.24 10.29 -18.43
C SER A 194 -12.38 10.27 -17.17
N ALA A 195 -11.16 10.83 -17.23
CA ALA A 195 -10.28 10.91 -16.08
C ALA A 195 -10.88 11.79 -14.97
N THR A 196 -11.39 12.98 -15.32
CA THR A 196 -12.04 13.88 -14.35
C THR A 196 -13.25 13.22 -13.70
N THR A 197 -14.12 12.53 -14.44
CA THR A 197 -15.27 11.81 -13.87
C THR A 197 -14.82 10.74 -12.88
N PHE A 198 -13.88 9.88 -13.28
CA PHE A 198 -13.36 8.82 -12.40
C PHE A 198 -12.75 9.36 -11.11
N LEU A 199 -11.91 10.40 -11.20
CA LEU A 199 -11.26 11.00 -10.03
C LEU A 199 -12.26 11.76 -9.14
N THR A 200 -13.31 12.35 -9.72
CA THR A 200 -14.41 12.95 -8.96
C THR A 200 -15.15 11.90 -8.13
N ASP A 201 -15.39 10.71 -8.70
CA ASP A 201 -16.04 9.62 -7.98
C ASP A 201 -15.16 9.09 -6.85
N LEU A 202 -13.84 8.93 -7.06
CA LEU A 202 -12.91 8.58 -5.99
C LEU A 202 -12.90 9.62 -4.87
N TRP A 203 -12.89 10.92 -5.20
CA TRP A 203 -12.95 11.99 -4.22
C TRP A 203 -14.26 11.96 -3.41
N ARG A 204 -15.41 11.80 -4.07
CA ARG A 204 -16.71 11.68 -3.40
C ARG A 204 -16.82 10.47 -2.47
N GLN A 205 -16.06 9.42 -2.75
CA GLN A 205 -15.94 8.23 -1.89
C GLN A 205 -14.96 8.43 -0.71
N GLY A 206 -14.36 9.62 -0.56
CA GLY A 206 -13.41 9.92 0.51
C GLY A 206 -11.99 9.42 0.25
N ALA A 207 -11.69 8.91 -0.95
CA ALA A 207 -10.37 8.35 -1.26
C ALA A 207 -9.30 9.44 -1.47
N LEU A 208 -9.70 10.67 -1.77
CA LEU A 208 -8.83 11.81 -2.01
C LEU A 208 -9.13 12.91 -0.98
N HIS A 209 -8.08 13.58 -0.50
CA HIS A 209 -8.17 14.67 0.45
C HIS A 209 -8.49 15.99 -0.26
N GLY A 210 -9.33 16.84 0.32
CA GLY A 210 -9.65 18.17 -0.21
C GLY A 210 -11.14 18.49 -0.07
N TRP A 211 -11.45 19.76 0.18
CA TRP A 211 -12.83 20.24 0.29
C TRP A 211 -13.47 20.46 -1.09
N THR A 212 -12.63 20.62 -2.12
CA THR A 212 -13.05 20.77 -3.52
C THR A 212 -12.32 19.78 -4.41
N ALA A 213 -12.87 19.50 -5.59
CA ALA A 213 -12.22 18.62 -6.57
C ALA A 213 -10.84 19.15 -7.00
N ASP A 214 -10.68 20.47 -7.12
CA ASP A 214 -9.42 21.11 -7.52
C ASP A 214 -8.30 20.99 -6.47
N GLU A 215 -8.67 20.86 -5.18
CA GLU A 215 -7.74 20.51 -4.10
C GLU A 215 -7.40 19.02 -4.11
N ALA A 216 -8.35 18.17 -4.52
CA ALA A 216 -8.24 16.72 -4.43
C ALA A 216 -7.46 16.07 -5.57
N PHE A 217 -7.57 16.59 -6.79
CA PHE A 217 -6.84 16.06 -7.93
C PHE A 217 -6.65 17.10 -9.03
N ARG A 218 -5.67 16.82 -9.90
CA ARG A 218 -5.41 17.60 -11.11
C ARG A 218 -5.36 16.67 -12.30
N VAL A 219 -5.96 17.09 -13.41
CA VAL A 219 -5.87 16.42 -14.71
C VAL A 219 -5.33 17.39 -15.75
N VAL A 220 -4.25 17.02 -16.43
CA VAL A 220 -3.69 17.74 -17.58
C VAL A 220 -3.68 16.82 -18.78
N CYS A 221 -4.44 17.19 -19.81
CA CYS A 221 -4.48 16.51 -21.11
C CYS A 221 -4.85 17.59 -22.15
N ASP A 222 -3.97 18.58 -22.25
CA ASP A 222 -4.13 19.74 -23.11
C ASP A 222 -2.81 20.13 -23.78
N ASP A 223 -2.77 21.25 -24.48
CA ASP A 223 -1.60 21.65 -25.27
C ASP A 223 -0.35 21.86 -24.41
N ARG A 224 -0.49 21.98 -23.08
CA ARG A 224 0.65 22.08 -22.14
C ARG A 224 1.48 20.80 -22.11
N ASN A 225 0.84 19.63 -22.24
CA ASN A 225 1.52 18.34 -22.23
C ASN A 225 1.35 17.54 -23.54
N ASN A 226 0.58 18.05 -24.49
CA ASN A 226 0.35 17.45 -25.81
C ASN A 226 0.70 18.44 -26.92
N THR A 227 1.99 18.56 -27.24
CA THR A 227 2.44 19.43 -28.34
C THR A 227 2.02 18.89 -29.70
N PRO A 228 1.85 19.73 -30.73
CA PRO A 228 1.51 19.28 -32.09
C PRO A 228 2.48 18.21 -32.63
N GLU A 229 3.77 18.30 -32.31
CA GLU A 229 4.77 17.32 -32.71
C GLU A 229 4.60 15.96 -32.00
N GLY A 230 4.24 15.96 -30.71
CA GLY A 230 3.93 14.73 -29.98
C GLY A 230 2.67 14.05 -30.50
N MET A 231 1.65 14.85 -30.79
CA MET A 231 0.39 14.40 -31.36
C MET A 231 0.56 13.82 -32.78
N ALA A 232 1.40 14.43 -33.61
CA ALA A 232 1.76 13.92 -34.94
C ALA A 232 2.47 12.55 -34.88
N ARG A 233 3.10 12.21 -33.75
CA ARG A 233 3.67 10.87 -33.49
C ARG A 233 2.67 9.89 -32.88
N GLY A 234 1.38 10.25 -32.82
CA GLY A 234 0.31 9.40 -32.28
C GLY A 234 0.38 9.20 -30.76
N ARG A 235 0.94 10.17 -30.02
CA ARG A 235 1.05 10.10 -28.55
C ARG A 235 0.12 11.11 -27.90
N VAL A 236 -0.63 10.65 -26.90
CA VAL A 236 -1.43 11.51 -26.02
C VAL A 236 -0.97 11.30 -24.58
N ASN A 237 -0.58 12.39 -23.92
CA ASN A 237 -0.14 12.43 -22.53
C ASN A 237 -1.30 12.85 -21.62
N LEU A 238 -1.43 12.14 -20.50
CA LEU A 238 -2.37 12.43 -19.42
C LEU A 238 -1.58 12.52 -18.12
N ASP A 239 -1.40 13.73 -17.61
CA ASP A 239 -0.76 13.94 -16.31
C ASP A 239 -1.84 14.04 -15.24
N VAL A 240 -1.67 13.27 -14.17
CA VAL A 240 -2.61 13.21 -13.05
C VAL A 240 -1.87 13.47 -11.74
N GLY A 241 -2.36 14.44 -10.97
CA GLY A 241 -1.96 14.66 -9.59
C GLY A 241 -3.08 14.25 -8.64
N LEU A 242 -2.74 13.61 -7.53
CA LEU A 242 -3.69 13.15 -6.51
C LEU A 242 -3.26 13.65 -5.14
N ALA A 243 -4.17 14.26 -4.39
CA ALA A 243 -4.00 14.52 -2.96
C ALA A 243 -4.46 13.29 -2.18
N ALA A 244 -3.54 12.38 -1.89
CA ALA A 244 -3.86 11.18 -1.13
C ALA A 244 -4.08 11.50 0.36
N VAL A 245 -5.04 10.82 0.99
CA VAL A 245 -5.24 10.90 2.45
C VAL A 245 -4.06 10.22 3.14
N ARG A 246 -3.24 11.00 3.84
CA ARG A 246 -2.21 10.46 4.75
C ARG A 246 -2.81 10.35 6.15
N PRO A 247 -2.62 9.23 6.88
CA PRO A 247 -2.92 9.19 8.30
C PRO A 247 -2.18 10.34 9.00
N ALA A 248 -2.83 11.04 9.93
CA ALA A 248 -2.23 12.14 10.66
C ALA A 248 -1.04 11.63 11.49
N GLU A 249 0.18 11.83 11.00
CA GLU A 249 1.39 11.71 11.80
C GLU A 249 1.53 13.03 12.58
N PHE A 250 0.75 13.23 13.66
CA PHE A 250 1.06 13.99 14.90
C PHE A 250 -0.20 14.02 15.80
N ILE A 251 -0.01 13.72 17.11
CA ILE A 251 -0.99 14.04 18.16
C ILE A 251 -0.30 15.00 19.11
N ASP A 252 -0.50 16.30 18.89
CA ASP A 252 -0.04 17.33 19.82
C ASP A 252 -1.04 17.44 20.97
N PHE A 253 -0.59 17.23 22.20
CA PHE A 253 -1.37 17.49 23.40
C PHE A 253 -0.61 18.42 24.34
N ARG A 254 -1.31 19.42 24.89
CA ARG A 254 -0.78 20.34 25.90
C ARG A 254 -1.30 19.92 27.28
N VAL A 255 -0.39 19.54 28.17
CA VAL A 255 -0.69 19.35 29.59
C VAL A 255 -0.38 20.65 30.31
N GLN A 256 -1.34 21.16 31.08
CA GLN A 256 -1.18 22.35 31.93
C GLN A 256 -1.49 21.98 33.38
N GLN A 257 -0.62 22.39 34.31
CA GLN A 257 -0.80 22.25 35.74
C GLN A 257 -0.84 23.65 36.40
N PRO A 258 -1.67 23.87 37.43
CA PRO A 258 -1.60 25.09 38.21
C PRO A 258 -0.29 25.12 39.02
N ILE A 259 0.44 26.23 38.95
CA ILE A 259 1.56 26.50 39.84
C ILE A 259 0.97 27.17 41.09
N GLY A 260 1.31 26.65 42.27
CA GLY A 260 0.76 27.10 43.54
C GLY A 260 0.82 28.61 43.70
N HIS A 261 -0.35 29.26 43.69
CA HIS A 261 -0.50 30.59 44.26
C HIS A 261 -0.75 30.40 45.74
N THR A 262 0.19 30.83 46.58
CA THR A 262 -0.14 31.24 47.94
C THR A 262 -0.58 32.70 47.84
N PRO A 263 -1.89 33.02 47.88
CA PRO A 263 -2.30 34.41 47.96
C PRO A 263 -1.73 35.02 49.26
N ALA A 264 -1.08 36.17 49.11
CA ALA A 264 -0.64 37.02 50.22
C ALA A 264 -1.84 37.68 50.89
#